data_AF-A0A2E2VXV7-F1
#
_entry.id   AF-A0A2E2VXV7-F1
#
_cell.length_a   1.000
_cell.length_b   1.000
_cell.length_c   1.000
_cell.angle_alpha   90.00
_cell.angle_beta   90.00
_cell.angle_gamma   90.00
#
_symmetry.space_group_name_H-M   'P 1'
#
loop_
_entity.id
_entity.type
_entity.pdbx_description
1 polymer ?
#
loop_
_entity_poly.entity_id
_entity_poly.type
_entity_poly.pdbx_seq_one_letter_code
_entity_poly.pdbx_strand_id
1 'polypeptide(L)'
;MGKPVKVTKGDLEYLAKALKQNKPYTEMARHLGICVDTVKRILHREGLAEFDGAKYVVALSSDKHMKMWERPCMKCKCTKPRPKWQYICTKCKEKFSKESESIWDF
;
A
#
# COMPACT_ATOMS: atom_id res chain seq x y z
N MET A 1 -5.02 -6.87 8.52
CA MET A 1 -3.84 -6.26 7.87
C MET A 1 -3.00 -5.59 8.94
N GLY A 2 -1.68 -5.85 8.99
CA GLY A 2 -0.80 -5.30 10.02
C GLY A 2 -0.66 -3.78 9.91
N LYS A 3 -0.44 -3.10 11.05
CA LYS A 3 -0.21 -1.66 11.09
C LYS A 3 1.06 -1.31 10.28
N PRO A 4 1.07 -0.21 9.50
CA PRO A 4 2.25 0.19 8.75
C PRO A 4 3.39 0.55 9.73
N VAL A 5 4.51 -0.16 9.62
CA VAL A 5 5.72 0.12 10.42
C VAL A 5 6.37 1.37 9.84
N LYS A 6 6.44 2.44 10.65
CA LYS A 6 7.21 3.64 10.33
C LYS A 6 8.67 3.36 10.68
N VAL A 7 9.53 3.36 9.66
CA VAL A 7 10.97 3.14 9.81
C VAL A 7 11.62 4.51 9.97
N THR A 8 12.44 4.70 11.01
CA THR A 8 13.16 5.96 11.23
C THR A 8 14.43 6.04 10.39
N LYS A 9 15.02 7.24 10.24
CA LYS A 9 16.29 7.39 9.52
C LYS A 9 17.44 6.57 10.16
N GLY A 10 17.47 6.51 11.50
CA GLY A 10 18.48 5.73 12.22
C GLY A 10 18.37 4.22 11.96
N ASP A 11 17.14 3.70 11.82
CA ASP A 11 16.92 2.30 11.45
C ASP A 11 17.46 1.98 10.05
N LEU A 12 17.31 2.92 9.10
CA LEU A 12 17.83 2.77 7.75
C LEU A 12 19.36 2.79 7.72
N GLU A 13 20.00 3.67 8.50
CA GLU A 13 21.46 3.70 8.63
C GLU A 13 21.99 2.40 9.23
N TYR A 14 21.32 1.87 10.26
CA TYR A 14 21.66 0.56 10.83
C TYR A 14 21.54 -0.55 9.79
N LEU A 15 20.43 -0.61 9.05
CA LEU A 15 20.20 -1.61 8.00
C LEU A 15 21.27 -1.53 6.90
N ALA A 16 21.61 -0.32 6.44
CA ALA A 16 22.66 -0.11 5.45
C ALA A 16 24.04 -0.58 5.95
N LYS A 17 24.37 -0.33 7.23
CA LYS A 17 25.61 -0.81 7.84
C LYS A 17 25.62 -2.33 8.02
N ALA A 18 24.50 -2.91 8.47
CA ALA A 18 24.36 -4.35 8.67
C ALA A 18 24.46 -5.13 7.35
N LEU A 19 23.94 -4.58 6.25
CA LEU A 19 24.12 -5.11 4.90
C LEU A 19 25.59 -5.13 4.47
N LYS A 20 26.32 -4.02 4.68
CA LYS A 20 27.77 -3.96 4.38
C LYS A 20 28.58 -4.98 5.17
N GLN A 21 28.10 -5.36 6.36
CA GLN A 21 28.72 -6.37 7.22
C GLN A 21 28.25 -7.80 6.92
N ASN A 22 27.41 -8.01 5.89
CA ASN A 22 26.81 -9.31 5.56
C ASN A 22 26.10 -9.98 6.75
N LYS A 23 25.49 -9.19 7.65
CA LYS A 23 24.72 -9.74 8.76
C LYS A 23 23.48 -10.48 8.24
N PRO A 24 23.04 -11.54 8.93
CA PRO A 24 21.83 -12.25 8.55
C PRO A 24 20.58 -11.38 8.79
N TYR A 25 19.60 -11.48 7.89
CA TYR A 25 18.34 -10.73 7.98
C TYR A 25 17.54 -11.02 9.26
N THR A 26 17.75 -12.18 9.88
CA THR A 26 17.15 -12.55 11.18
C THR A 26 17.63 -11.66 12.33
N GLU A 27 18.90 -11.24 12.31
CA GLU A 27 19.47 -10.34 13.30
C GLU A 27 18.95 -8.92 13.10
N MET A 28 18.85 -8.47 11.85
CA MET A 28 18.25 -7.17 11.52
C MET A 28 16.78 -7.10 11.97
N ALA A 29 16.03 -8.17 11.74
CA ALA A 29 14.64 -8.30 12.15
C ALA A 29 14.48 -8.24 13.68
N ARG A 30 15.37 -8.93 14.41
CA ARG A 30 15.41 -8.90 15.88
C ARG A 30 15.74 -7.50 16.42
N HIS A 31 16.66 -6.78 15.80
CA HIS A 31 17.01 -5.42 16.21
C HIS A 31 15.83 -4.45 16.11
N LEU A 32 15.03 -4.59 15.05
CA LEU A 32 13.87 -3.74 14.77
C LEU A 32 12.55 -4.25 15.39
N GLY A 33 12.56 -5.44 16.02
CA GLY A 33 11.34 -6.06 16.56
C GLY A 33 10.29 -6.43 15.51
N ILE A 34 10.71 -6.68 14.27
CA ILE A 34 9.81 -7.01 13.14
C ILE A 34 10.16 -8.37 12.55
N CYS A 35 9.28 -8.90 11.69
CA CYS A 35 9.59 -10.13 10.98
C CYS A 35 10.57 -9.91 9.82
N VAL A 36 11.29 -10.98 9.44
CA VAL A 36 12.27 -10.96 8.34
C VAL A 36 11.65 -10.52 7.02
N ASP A 37 10.40 -10.90 6.75
CA ASP A 37 9.70 -10.50 5.52
C ASP A 37 9.50 -8.97 5.45
N THR A 38 9.19 -8.34 6.59
CA THR A 38 9.07 -6.88 6.68
C THR A 38 10.42 -6.22 6.46
N VAL A 39 11.52 -6.76 7.01
CA VAL A 39 12.88 -6.25 6.73
C VAL A 39 13.19 -6.30 5.25
N LYS A 40 12.96 -7.44 4.58
CA LYS A 40 13.21 -7.57 3.13
C LYS A 40 12.39 -6.57 2.31
N ARG A 41 11.12 -6.33 2.68
CA ARG A 41 10.27 -5.31 2.05
C ARG A 41 10.82 -3.90 2.25
N ILE A 42 11.31 -3.57 3.45
CA ILE A 42 11.92 -2.27 3.74
C ILE A 42 13.19 -2.11 2.90
N LEU A 43 14.08 -3.09 2.91
CA LEU A 43 15.33 -3.04 2.14
C LEU A 43 15.07 -2.85 0.64
N HIS A 44 14.09 -3.55 0.09
CA HIS A 44 13.69 -3.38 -1.31
C HIS A 44 13.06 -2.01 -1.56
N ARG A 45 12.14 -1.54 -0.70
CA ARG A 45 11.45 -0.25 -0.86
C ARG A 45 12.42 0.93 -0.84
N GLU A 46 13.45 0.85 -0.02
CA GLU A 46 14.48 1.90 0.13
C GLU A 46 15.65 1.72 -0.86
N GLY A 47 15.61 0.70 -1.74
CA GLY A 47 16.66 0.45 -2.73
C GLY A 47 18.00 -0.01 -2.16
N LEU A 48 18.02 -0.53 -0.93
CA LEU A 48 19.23 -1.01 -0.26
C LEU A 48 19.61 -2.44 -0.67
N ALA A 49 18.63 -3.26 -1.07
CA ALA A 49 18.86 -4.61 -1.58
C ALA A 49 17.80 -4.98 -2.62
N GLU A 50 18.24 -5.60 -3.72
CA GLU A 50 17.35 -6.17 -4.72
C GLU A 50 17.07 -7.64 -4.38
N PHE A 51 15.81 -8.04 -4.52
CA PHE A 51 15.39 -9.43 -4.33
C PHE A 51 14.62 -9.85 -5.58
N ASP A 52 15.03 -10.94 -6.21
CA ASP A 52 14.43 -11.51 -7.43
C ASP A 52 13.04 -12.15 -7.21
N GLY A 53 12.36 -11.77 -6.12
CA GLY A 53 11.04 -12.31 -5.76
C GLY A 53 9.93 -11.36 -6.13
N ALA A 54 8.97 -11.82 -6.94
CA ALA A 54 7.76 -11.06 -7.32
C ALA A 54 6.96 -10.49 -6.13
N LYS A 55 7.12 -11.07 -4.93
CA LYS A 55 6.53 -10.58 -3.67
C LYS A 55 7.13 -9.25 -3.19
N TYR A 56 8.42 -9.03 -3.47
CA TYR A 56 9.18 -7.85 -3.02
C TYR A 56 9.24 -6.77 -4.09
N VAL A 57 9.08 -7.16 -5.36
CA VAL A 57 8.69 -6.28 -6.47
C VAL A 57 7.23 -5.82 -6.27
N VAL A 58 6.92 -5.27 -5.09
CA VAL A 58 5.71 -4.48 -4.92
C VAL A 58 5.94 -3.28 -5.82
N ALA A 59 5.29 -3.31 -6.97
CA ALA A 59 5.17 -2.21 -7.89
C ALA A 59 4.90 -0.92 -7.08
N LEU A 60 5.95 -0.13 -6.83
CA LEU A 60 5.83 1.29 -6.44
C LEU A 60 4.93 2.06 -7.43
N SER A 61 4.62 1.42 -8.57
CA SER A 61 3.72 1.85 -9.63
C SER A 61 2.24 1.48 -9.45
N SER A 62 1.80 0.60 -8.55
CA SER A 62 0.37 0.26 -8.48
C SER A 62 -0.51 1.41 -7.98
N ASP A 63 -0.01 2.20 -7.02
CA ASP A 63 -0.70 3.41 -6.55
C ASP A 63 -0.34 4.64 -7.40
N LYS A 64 0.91 4.76 -7.86
CA LYS A 64 1.36 5.89 -8.71
C LYS A 64 0.75 5.87 -10.12
N HIS A 65 0.33 4.71 -10.62
CA HIS A 65 -0.34 4.55 -11.92
C HIS A 65 -1.68 3.84 -11.77
N MET A 66 -2.51 4.27 -10.81
CA MET A 66 -3.92 3.87 -10.81
C MET A 66 -4.52 4.24 -12.17
N LYS A 67 -4.74 3.23 -13.03
CA LYS A 67 -5.30 3.43 -14.35
C LYS A 67 -6.69 4.03 -14.19
N MET A 68 -6.94 5.18 -14.81
CA MET A 68 -8.29 5.72 -14.90
C MET A 68 -9.06 4.94 -15.98
N TRP A 69 -10.35 4.69 -15.77
CA TRP A 69 -11.22 4.06 -16.74
C TRP A 69 -12.48 4.90 -16.97
N GLU A 70 -13.05 4.82 -18.17
CA GLU A 70 -14.23 5.58 -18.61
C GLU A 70 -15.53 4.76 -18.54
N ARG A 71 -15.50 3.63 -17.82
CA ARG A 71 -16.68 2.77 -17.65
C ARG A 71 -17.86 3.63 -17.18
N PRO A 72 -19.08 3.50 -17.73
CA PRO A 72 -20.25 4.24 -17.22
C PRO A 72 -20.61 3.83 -15.78
N CYS A 73 -21.09 4.77 -14.96
CA CYS A 73 -21.56 4.49 -13.59
C CYS A 73 -22.74 3.50 -13.64
N MET A 74 -22.78 2.50 -12.78
CA MET A 74 -23.88 1.53 -12.79
C MET A 74 -25.23 2.14 -12.41
N LYS A 75 -25.26 3.21 -11.59
CA LYS A 75 -26.49 3.90 -11.16
C LYS A 75 -26.90 5.04 -12.10
N CYS A 76 -26.04 6.05 -12.31
CA CYS A 76 -26.40 7.24 -13.08
C CYS A 76 -25.84 7.29 -14.51
N LYS A 77 -25.15 6.22 -14.96
CA LYS A 77 -24.56 6.09 -16.30
C LYS A 77 -23.52 7.16 -16.69
N CYS A 78 -23.07 8.02 -15.78
CA CYS A 78 -22.02 8.99 -16.10
C CYS A 78 -20.69 8.30 -16.50
N THR A 79 -20.02 8.82 -17.51
CA THR A 79 -18.77 8.28 -18.10
C THR A 79 -17.50 8.97 -17.58
N LYS A 80 -17.62 9.79 -16.53
CA LYS A 80 -16.47 10.53 -15.98
C LYS A 80 -15.32 9.57 -15.65
N PRO A 81 -14.08 9.90 -16.07
CA PRO A 81 -12.89 9.12 -15.75
C PRO A 81 -12.78 8.93 -14.25
N ARG A 82 -12.50 7.70 -13.84
CA ARG A 82 -12.40 7.33 -12.43
C ARG A 82 -11.40 6.20 -12.21
N PRO A 83 -10.94 5.95 -10.99
CA PRO A 83 -10.07 4.82 -10.71
C PRO A 83 -10.64 3.52 -11.25
N LYS A 84 -9.79 2.72 -11.90
CA LYS A 84 -10.13 1.38 -12.37
C LYS A 84 -10.76 0.59 -11.22
N TRP A 85 -11.82 -0.16 -11.53
CA TRP A 85 -12.67 -0.89 -10.58
C TRP A 85 -13.63 -0.04 -9.73
N GLN A 86 -13.69 1.28 -9.90
CA GLN A 86 -14.78 2.07 -9.34
C GLN A 86 -16.04 1.95 -10.22
N TYR A 87 -17.02 1.13 -9.84
CA TYR A 87 -18.24 0.88 -10.61
C TYR A 87 -19.34 1.93 -10.39
N ILE A 88 -19.35 2.58 -9.23
CA ILE A 88 -20.32 3.59 -8.81
C ILE A 88 -19.58 4.91 -8.61
N CYS A 89 -20.10 5.99 -9.19
CA CYS A 89 -19.48 7.31 -9.04
C CYS A 89 -19.62 7.83 -7.59
N THR A 90 -18.73 8.74 -7.19
CA THR A 90 -18.71 9.34 -5.85
C THR A 90 -20.06 9.93 -5.45
N LYS A 91 -20.70 10.69 -6.35
CA LYS A 91 -22.05 11.24 -6.14
C LYS A 91 -23.10 10.17 -5.82
N CYS A 92 -23.11 9.07 -6.56
CA CYS A 92 -24.06 7.98 -6.32
C CYS A 92 -23.74 7.21 -5.05
N LYS A 93 -22.46 7.13 -4.66
CA LYS A 93 -22.03 6.52 -3.40
C LYS A 93 -22.49 7.35 -2.21
N GLU A 94 -22.25 8.67 -2.23
CA GLU A 94 -22.67 9.60 -1.19
C GLU A 94 -24.18 9.67 -1.01
N LYS A 95 -24.95 9.67 -2.11
CA LYS A 95 -26.42 9.64 -2.04
C LYS A 95 -26.91 8.39 -1.29
N PHE A 96 -26.30 7.24 -1.55
CA PHE A 96 -26.66 5.98 -0.90
C PHE A 96 -26.30 5.97 0.59
N SER A 97 -25.15 6.54 0.97
CA SER A 97 -24.75 6.66 2.38
C SER A 97 -25.72 7.53 3.19
N LYS A 98 -26.15 8.67 2.64
CA LYS A 98 -27.11 9.57 3.31
C LYS A 98 -28.49 8.92 3.51
N GLU A 99 -28.95 8.16 2.52
CA GLU A 99 -30.23 7.44 2.57
C GLU A 99 -30.19 6.31 3.63
N SER A 100 -29.03 5.67 3.82
CA SER A 100 -28.87 4.66 4.87
C SER A 100 -28.79 5.24 6.29
N GLU A 101 -28.30 6.47 6.46
CA GLU A 101 -28.25 7.15 7.76
C GLU A 101 -29.66 7.59 8.19
N SER A 102 -30.47 8.11 7.27
CA SER A 102 -31.85 8.54 7.57
C SER A 102 -32.81 7.40 7.95
N ILE A 103 -32.45 6.15 7.70
CA ILE A 103 -33.29 4.98 8.03
C ILE A 103 -33.21 4.63 9.53
N TRP A 104 -32.18 5.09 10.24
CA TRP A 104 -31.98 4.81 11.66
C TRP A 104 -32.22 6.03 12.58
N ASP A 105 -32.67 7.15 12.03
CA ASP A 105 -33.05 8.36 12.77
C ASP A 105 -34.54 8.32 13.18
N PHE A 106 -34.92 7.33 14.00
CA PHE A 106 -36.26 7.20 14.59
C PHE A 106 -36.23 7.35 16.11
#